data_AF-A0A1J9QYJ9-F1
#
_entry.id   AF-A0A1J9QYJ9-F1
#
_cell.length_a   1.000
_cell.length_b   1.000
_cell.length_c   1.000
_cell.angle_alpha   90.00
_cell.angle_beta   90.00
_cell.angle_gamma   90.00
#
_symmetry.space_group_name_H-M   'P 1'
#
loop_
_entity.id
_entity.type
_entity.pdbx_description
1 polymer ?
#
loop_
_entity_poly.entity_id
_entity_poly.type
_entity_poly.pdbx_seq_one_letter_code
_entity_poly.pdbx_strand_id
1 'polypeptide(L)'
;MDDVVEASKLNSMQNGLLMERNLHSLFDQYLFSVNPDSGRLQNASFMPDDFGIDGRILYPVCRDPENIHRVSDEVLRWHFRQSFLANMRGAGEPVFEHDFPPGTDMLCTQQQEPYGKERFEMALATKLKTKSRNDPDAAS
;
A
#
# COMPACT_ATOMS: atom_id res chain seq x y z
N MET A 1 -11.40 17.90 24.14
CA MET A 1 -11.05 16.46 24.03
C MET A 1 -11.78 16.02 22.79
N ASP A 2 -11.21 16.38 21.66
CA ASP A 2 -11.89 16.30 20.36
C ASP A 2 -11.43 15.00 19.71
N ASP A 3 -11.86 13.88 20.29
CA ASP A 3 -11.89 12.58 19.61
C ASP A 3 -13.03 12.59 18.57
N VAL A 4 -12.98 13.57 17.67
CA VAL A 4 -13.68 13.45 16.40
C VAL A 4 -12.87 12.43 15.63
N VAL A 5 -13.35 11.18 15.71
CA VAL A 5 -13.11 10.10 14.74
C VAL A 5 -12.53 10.71 13.48
N GLU A 6 -11.22 10.54 13.25
CA GLU A 6 -10.58 10.91 11.99
C GLU A 6 -11.50 10.36 10.90
N ALA A 7 -12.30 11.24 10.27
CA ALA A 7 -13.13 10.84 9.16
C ALA A 7 -12.17 10.22 8.16
N SER A 8 -12.29 8.91 7.97
CA SER A 8 -11.21 8.06 7.47
C SER A 8 -10.62 8.67 6.21
N LYS A 9 -9.41 9.25 6.30
CA LYS A 9 -8.68 9.84 5.16
C LYS A 9 -8.50 8.85 4.00
N LEU A 10 -8.78 7.57 4.26
CA LEU A 10 -8.96 6.50 3.29
C LEU A 10 -9.73 6.94 2.04
N ASN A 11 -10.86 7.64 2.20
CA ASN A 11 -11.71 8.06 1.08
C ASN A 11 -11.37 9.48 0.56
N SER A 12 -10.24 10.05 0.97
CA SER A 12 -9.79 11.35 0.48
C SER A 12 -9.36 11.25 -0.98
N MET A 13 -9.73 12.24 -1.80
CA MET A 13 -9.21 12.37 -3.18
C MET A 13 -7.68 12.45 -3.21
N GLN A 14 -7.06 12.95 -2.14
CA GLN A 14 -5.60 13.05 -2.01
C GLN A 14 -4.92 11.70 -1.70
N ASN A 15 -5.70 10.65 -1.45
CA ASN A 15 -5.25 9.28 -1.23
C ASN A 15 -5.45 8.39 -2.48
N GLY A 16 -5.80 8.98 -3.63
CA GLY A 16 -6.08 8.23 -4.86
C GLY A 16 -5.35 8.79 -6.08
N LEU A 17 -5.03 7.91 -7.03
CA LEU A 17 -4.54 8.24 -8.36
C LEU A 17 -5.41 7.52 -9.39
N LEU A 18 -5.92 8.26 -10.37
CA LEU A 18 -6.58 7.62 -11.51
C LEU A 18 -5.52 7.09 -12.47
N MET A 19 -5.59 5.80 -12.78
CA MET A 19 -4.63 5.12 -13.65
C MET A 19 -5.33 4.24 -14.69
N GLU A 20 -4.61 3.92 -15.76
CA GLU A 20 -5.00 2.86 -16.68
C GLU A 20 -4.99 1.51 -15.95
N ARG A 21 -5.87 0.58 -16.34
CA ARG A 21 -6.12 -0.66 -15.59
C ARG A 21 -4.86 -1.48 -15.38
N ASN A 22 -4.03 -1.68 -16.41
CA ASN A 22 -2.83 -2.49 -16.28
C ASN A 22 -1.83 -1.81 -15.34
N LEU A 23 -1.65 -0.48 -15.46
CA LEU A 23 -0.80 0.28 -14.54
C LEU A 23 -1.31 0.26 -13.10
N HIS A 24 -2.63 0.30 -12.88
CA HIS A 24 -3.22 0.19 -11.55
C HIS A 24 -2.82 -1.12 -10.88
N SER A 25 -2.98 -2.25 -11.57
CA SER A 25 -2.62 -3.57 -11.04
C SER A 25 -1.14 -3.68 -10.68
N LEU A 26 -0.25 -3.06 -11.46
CA LEU A 26 1.20 -3.04 -11.18
C LEU A 26 1.54 -2.14 -9.99
N PHE A 27 0.84 -1.01 -9.84
CA PHE A 27 1.01 -0.06 -8.74
C PHE A 27 0.58 -0.68 -7.40
N ASP A 28 -0.55 -1.39 -7.39
CA ASP A 28 -1.06 -2.12 -6.23
C ASP A 28 -0.10 -3.24 -5.79
N GLN A 29 0.54 -3.90 -6.75
CA GLN A 29 1.55 -4.93 -6.51
C GLN A 29 2.94 -4.38 -6.19
N TYR A 30 3.08 -3.05 -6.07
CA TYR A 30 4.35 -2.39 -5.80
C TYR A 30 5.45 -2.66 -6.84
N LEU A 31 5.09 -2.93 -8.09
CA LEU A 31 6.05 -3.20 -9.17
C LEU A 31 6.67 -1.91 -9.73
N PHE A 32 6.02 -0.78 -9.50
CA PHE A 32 6.60 0.55 -9.65
C PHE A 32 6.03 1.49 -8.60
N SER A 33 6.68 2.65 -8.43
CA SER A 33 6.26 3.68 -7.47
C SER A 33 6.54 5.08 -8.01
N VAL A 34 6.04 6.11 -7.32
CA VAL A 34 6.34 7.51 -7.63
C VAL A 34 7.25 8.08 -6.54
N ASN A 35 8.42 8.57 -6.92
CA ASN A 35 9.31 9.25 -6.00
C ASN A 35 8.71 10.62 -5.61
N PRO A 36 8.40 10.85 -4.32
CA PRO A 36 7.79 12.11 -3.87
C PRO A 36 8.74 13.30 -4.01
N ASP A 37 10.06 13.12 -3.97
CA ASP A 37 11.00 14.26 -4.05
C ASP A 37 11.23 14.71 -5.50
N SER A 38 11.19 13.78 -6.47
CA SER A 38 11.46 14.09 -7.88
C SER A 38 10.23 14.08 -8.79
N GLY A 39 9.11 13.48 -8.35
CA GLY A 39 7.92 13.28 -9.19
C GLY A 39 8.07 12.22 -10.27
N ARG A 40 9.20 11.50 -10.30
CA ARG A 40 9.47 10.46 -11.29
C ARG A 40 8.93 9.11 -10.85
N LEU A 41 8.36 8.40 -11.82
CA LEU A 41 8.02 7.00 -11.75
C LEU A 41 9.32 6.18 -11.68
N GLN A 42 9.37 5.19 -10.80
CA GLN A 42 10.51 4.31 -10.59
C GLN A 42 10.03 2.87 -10.56
N ASN A 43 10.54 2.05 -11.47
CA ASN A 43 10.29 0.61 -11.45
C ASN A 43 11.03 -0.06 -10.27
N ALA A 44 10.50 -1.19 -9.83
CA ALA A 44 11.24 -2.10 -8.97
C ALA A 44 12.53 -2.57 -9.67
N SER A 45 13.65 -2.65 -8.92
CA SER A 45 14.99 -2.91 -9.48
C SER A 45 15.17 -4.22 -10.25
N PHE A 46 14.19 -5.12 -10.23
CA PHE A 46 14.22 -6.41 -10.93
C PHE A 46 13.12 -6.59 -11.98
N MET A 47 12.32 -5.54 -12.23
CA MET A 47 11.24 -5.58 -13.21
C MET A 47 11.69 -4.95 -14.53
N PRO A 48 11.51 -5.63 -15.68
CA PRO A 48 11.64 -5.02 -16.99
C PRO A 48 10.71 -3.82 -17.13
N ASP A 49 11.15 -2.78 -17.85
CA ASP A 49 10.31 -1.62 -18.16
C ASP A 49 9.42 -1.88 -19.39
N ASP A 50 8.61 -2.93 -19.32
CA ASP A 50 7.78 -3.39 -20.46
C ASP A 50 6.74 -2.34 -20.87
N PHE A 51 6.36 -1.45 -19.94
CA PHE A 51 5.41 -0.36 -20.18
C PHE A 51 6.10 0.98 -20.49
N GLY A 52 7.44 1.01 -20.48
CA GLY A 52 8.23 2.21 -20.77
C GLY A 52 7.97 3.36 -19.80
N ILE A 53 7.59 3.08 -18.55
CA ILE A 53 7.17 4.07 -17.54
C ILE A 53 8.32 4.55 -16.67
N ASP A 54 9.44 3.83 -16.63
CA ASP A 54 10.55 4.16 -15.75
C ASP A 54 11.12 5.54 -16.06
N GLY A 55 11.37 6.32 -15.00
CA GLY A 55 11.88 7.67 -15.11
C GLY A 55 10.89 8.70 -15.68
N ARG A 56 9.68 8.32 -16.14
CA ARG A 56 8.66 9.28 -16.55
C ARG A 56 8.20 10.15 -15.39
N ILE A 57 7.69 11.34 -15.68
CA ILE A 57 7.18 12.26 -14.67
C ILE A 57 5.68 12.03 -14.51
N LEU A 58 5.21 11.86 -13.27
CA LEU A 58 3.78 11.84 -12.98
C LEU A 58 3.16 13.16 -13.45
N TYR A 59 1.98 13.09 -14.06
CA TYR A 59 1.34 14.26 -14.66
C TYR A 59 1.32 15.44 -13.66
N PRO A 60 1.83 16.64 -14.00
CA PRO A 60 2.08 17.71 -13.03
C PRO A 60 0.87 18.10 -12.18
N VAL A 61 -0.34 18.03 -12.75
CA VAL A 61 -1.59 18.35 -12.04
C VAL A 61 -1.82 17.47 -10.80
N CYS A 62 -1.29 16.24 -10.80
CA CYS A 62 -1.42 15.30 -9.68
C CYS A 62 -0.59 15.73 -8.47
N ARG A 63 0.36 16.67 -8.65
CA ARG A 63 1.31 17.09 -7.62
C ARG A 63 1.41 18.60 -7.46
N ASP A 64 0.58 19.34 -8.20
CA ASP A 64 0.54 20.80 -8.13
C ASP A 64 0.18 21.25 -6.71
N PRO A 65 1.06 22.03 -6.03
CA PRO A 65 0.78 22.50 -4.69
C PRO A 65 -0.51 23.31 -4.57
N GLU A 66 -0.92 24.01 -5.64
CA GLU A 66 -2.13 24.83 -5.65
C GLU A 66 -3.40 24.02 -5.93
N ASN A 67 -3.26 22.75 -6.33
CA ASN A 67 -4.39 21.87 -6.58
C ASN A 67 -4.82 21.15 -5.30
N ILE A 68 -6.04 21.43 -4.83
CA ILE A 68 -6.64 20.77 -3.66
C ILE A 68 -6.80 19.26 -3.85
N HIS A 69 -6.90 18.79 -5.10
CA HIS A 69 -7.04 17.38 -5.48
C HIS A 69 -5.70 16.71 -5.81
N ARG A 70 -4.57 17.38 -5.55
CA ARG A 70 -3.26 16.75 -5.66
C ARG A 70 -3.18 15.54 -4.74
N VAL A 71 -2.35 14.59 -5.11
CA VAL A 71 -2.05 13.45 -4.26
C VAL A 71 -1.12 13.89 -3.14
N SER A 72 -1.36 13.36 -1.94
CA SER A 72 -0.53 13.67 -0.79
C SER A 72 0.88 13.11 -0.98
N ASP A 73 1.89 13.96 -0.83
CA ASP A 73 3.29 13.54 -0.85
C ASP A 73 3.61 12.53 0.26
N GLU A 74 2.89 12.58 1.38
CA GLU A 74 3.02 11.62 2.46
C GLU A 74 2.54 10.22 2.03
N VAL A 75 1.41 10.16 1.34
CA VAL A 75 0.85 8.90 0.80
C VAL A 75 1.77 8.34 -0.28
N LEU A 76 2.26 9.19 -1.19
CA LEU A 76 3.25 8.77 -2.20
C LEU A 76 4.54 8.26 -1.55
N ARG A 77 5.04 8.94 -0.51
CA ARG A 77 6.23 8.51 0.23
C ARG A 77 6.01 7.19 0.94
N TRP A 78 4.83 6.97 1.50
CA TRP A 78 4.47 5.69 2.10
C TRP A 78 4.49 4.57 1.07
N HIS A 79 3.80 4.74 -0.07
CA HIS A 79 3.75 3.74 -1.15
C HIS A 79 5.14 3.47 -1.74
N PHE A 80 5.93 4.52 -1.96
CA PHE A 80 7.32 4.40 -2.40
C PHE A 80 8.14 3.52 -1.46
N ARG A 81 8.07 3.76 -0.14
CA ARG A 81 8.75 2.92 0.85
C ARG A 81 8.26 1.48 0.84
N GLN A 82 6.94 1.26 0.75
CA GLN A 82 6.38 -0.09 0.63
C GLN A 82 6.92 -0.80 -0.60
N SER A 83 7.07 -0.08 -1.71
CA SER A 83 7.61 -0.65 -2.94
C SER A 83 9.05 -1.09 -2.80
N PHE A 84 9.89 -0.29 -2.15
CA PHE A 84 11.24 -0.75 -1.83
C PHE A 84 11.23 -1.97 -0.89
N LEU A 85 10.40 -1.98 0.16
CA LEU A 85 10.35 -3.09 1.11
C LEU A 85 9.84 -4.40 0.49
N ALA A 86 8.78 -4.32 -0.31
CA ALA A 86 8.21 -5.46 -1.02
C ALA A 86 9.24 -6.10 -1.96
N ASN A 87 9.99 -5.27 -2.69
CA ASN A 87 10.98 -5.75 -3.66
C ASN A 87 12.32 -6.15 -3.03
N MET A 88 12.74 -5.52 -1.93
CA MET A 88 13.96 -5.90 -1.17
C MET A 88 13.81 -7.23 -0.44
N ARG A 89 12.58 -7.67 -0.14
CA ARG A 89 12.32 -8.95 0.54
C ARG A 89 12.30 -10.16 -0.42
N GLY A 90 12.48 -9.95 -1.73
CA GLY A 90 12.57 -11.03 -2.72
C GLY A 90 11.34 -11.94 -2.77
N ALA A 91 11.49 -13.13 -3.40
CA ALA A 91 10.45 -14.14 -3.69
C ALA A 91 9.67 -14.75 -2.48
N GLY A 92 9.71 -14.11 -1.30
CA GLY A 92 9.12 -14.62 -0.07
C GLY A 92 7.75 -14.02 0.31
N GLU A 93 7.30 -12.94 -0.31
CA GLU A 93 5.98 -12.35 -0.03
C GLU A 93 4.99 -12.66 -1.16
N PRO A 94 3.75 -13.06 -0.85
CA PRO A 94 2.71 -13.29 -1.86
C PRO A 94 2.47 -12.03 -2.69
N VAL A 95 2.21 -12.20 -3.99
CA VAL A 95 1.58 -11.15 -4.80
C VAL A 95 0.30 -10.76 -4.09
N PHE A 96 0.16 -9.48 -3.74
CA PHE A 96 -1.06 -9.02 -3.09
C PHE A 96 -2.17 -9.06 -4.14
N GLU A 97 -3.11 -9.98 -3.94
CA GLU A 97 -4.29 -10.15 -4.78
C GLU A 97 -5.35 -9.14 -4.32
N HIS A 98 -5.80 -8.28 -5.23
CA HIS A 98 -6.74 -7.20 -4.91
C HIS A 98 -8.03 -7.31 -5.72
N ASP A 99 -8.06 -8.13 -6.77
CA ASP A 99 -9.20 -8.32 -7.67
C ASP A 99 -9.84 -9.68 -7.42
N PHE A 100 -10.51 -9.81 -6.27
CA PHE A 100 -11.22 -11.03 -5.91
C PHE A 100 -12.57 -11.09 -6.63
N PRO A 101 -12.91 -12.20 -7.32
CA PRO A 101 -14.26 -12.47 -7.75
C PRO A 101 -15.29 -12.28 -6.61
N PRO A 102 -16.56 -11.92 -6.92
CA PRO A 102 -17.60 -11.81 -5.90
C PRO A 102 -17.72 -13.11 -5.09
N GLY A 103 -17.56 -12.99 -3.76
CA GLY A 103 -17.64 -14.13 -2.83
C GLY A 103 -16.34 -14.92 -2.64
N THR A 104 -15.22 -14.54 -3.27
CA THR A 104 -13.90 -15.16 -3.03
C THR A 104 -12.96 -14.30 -2.20
N ASP A 105 -13.33 -13.04 -1.93
CA ASP A 105 -12.64 -12.23 -0.93
C ASP A 105 -12.85 -12.86 0.45
N MET A 106 -11.81 -13.55 0.93
CA MET A 106 -11.81 -14.23 2.22
C MET A 106 -12.01 -13.26 3.37
N LEU A 107 -11.46 -12.04 3.30
CA LEU A 107 -11.61 -11.06 4.37
C LEU A 107 -13.05 -10.54 4.43
N CYS A 108 -13.64 -10.21 3.27
CA CYS A 108 -15.04 -9.80 3.18
C CYS A 108 -15.98 -10.92 3.67
N THR A 109 -15.69 -12.16 3.30
CA THR A 109 -16.48 -13.34 3.71
C THR A 109 -16.36 -13.60 5.21
N GLN A 110 -15.16 -13.51 5.78
CA GLN A 110 -14.92 -13.67 7.22
C GLN A 110 -15.56 -12.54 8.04
N GLN A 111 -15.63 -11.32 7.51
CA GLN A 111 -16.31 -10.20 8.17
C GLN A 111 -17.82 -10.44 8.31
N GLN A 112 -18.44 -11.14 7.37
CA GLN A 112 -19.87 -11.45 7.38
C GLN A 112 -20.24 -12.59 8.35
N GLU A 113 -19.25 -13.34 8.86
CA GLU A 113 -19.50 -14.39 9.83
C GLU A 113 -19.86 -13.84 11.22
N PRO A 114 -20.65 -14.58 12.02
CA PRO A 114 -20.88 -14.24 13.43
C PRO A 114 -19.55 -14.07 14.17
N TYR A 115 -19.39 -12.92 14.82
CA TYR A 115 -18.18 -12.54 15.55
C TYR A 115 -16.88 -12.53 14.71
N GLY A 116 -16.98 -12.39 13.39
CA GLY A 116 -15.81 -12.39 12.48
C GLY A 116 -14.80 -11.30 12.83
N LYS A 117 -15.30 -10.10 13.17
CA LYS A 117 -14.49 -8.97 13.58
C LYS A 117 -13.70 -9.26 14.87
N GLU A 118 -14.35 -9.76 15.90
CA GLU A 118 -13.75 -10.06 17.20
C GLU A 118 -12.72 -11.19 17.08
N ARG A 119 -13.00 -12.21 16.27
CA ARG A 119 -12.04 -13.29 15.97
C ARG A 119 -10.81 -12.76 15.24
N PHE A 120 -10.99 -11.85 14.28
CA PHE A 120 -9.88 -11.21 13.57
C PHE A 120 -9.02 -10.34 14.51
N GLU A 121 -9.64 -9.50 15.32
CA GLU A 121 -8.95 -8.66 16.31
C GLU A 121 -8.16 -9.51 17.33
N MET A 122 -8.73 -10.60 17.83
CA MET A 122 -8.03 -11.52 18.74
C MET A 122 -6.82 -12.19 18.06
N ALA A 123 -6.97 -12.63 16.81
CA ALA A 123 -5.89 -13.25 16.04
C ALA A 123 -4.73 -12.26 15.78
N LEU A 124 -5.05 -11.02 15.40
CA LEU A 124 -4.07 -9.94 15.25
C LEU A 124 -3.35 -9.63 16.55
N ALA A 125 -4.10 -9.43 17.65
CA ALA A 125 -3.52 -9.13 18.96
C ALA A 125 -2.55 -10.24 19.42
N THR A 126 -2.88 -11.50 19.14
CA THR A 126 -2.03 -12.66 19.47
C THR A 126 -0.75 -12.68 18.63
N LYS A 127 -0.85 -12.45 17.32
CA LYS A 127 0.31 -12.42 16.41
C LYS A 127 1.26 -11.24 16.67
N LEU A 128 0.71 -10.07 16.99
CA LEU A 128 1.51 -8.89 17.31
C LEU A 128 2.25 -9.04 18.65
N LYS A 129 1.59 -9.62 19.67
CA LYS A 129 2.23 -9.94 20.97
C LYS A 129 3.31 -11.01 20.89
N THR A 130 3.16 -11.98 19.98
CA THR A 130 4.18 -13.04 19.81
C THR A 130 5.42 -12.51 19.10
N LYS A 131 5.27 -11.54 18.19
CA LYS A 131 6.40 -10.89 17.51
C LYS A 131 7.26 -10.01 18.44
N SER A 132 6.66 -9.36 19.44
CA SER A 132 7.40 -8.56 20.44
C SER A 132 8.19 -9.39 21.45
N ARG A 133 8.09 -10.72 21.43
CA ARG A 133 8.72 -11.62 22.40
C ARG A 133 9.98 -12.32 21.87
N ASN A 134 10.33 -12.09 20.60
CA ASN A 134 11.42 -12.77 19.90
C ASN A 134 12.65 -11.87 19.60
N ASP A 135 12.83 -10.75 20.31
CA ASP A 135 14.11 -10.02 20.28
C ASP A 135 15.17 -10.75 21.15
N PRO A 136 16.39 -11.01 20.65
CA PRO A 136 17.39 -11.79 21.37
C PRO A 136 18.22 -10.89 22.30
N ASP A 137 17.84 -10.85 23.58
CA ASP A 137 18.82 -10.67 24.66
C ASP A 137 19.55 -12.00 24.88
N ALA A 138 20.48 -12.34 23.98
CA ALA A 138 21.43 -13.43 24.20
C ALA A 138 22.65 -13.32 23.25
N ALA A 139 23.49 -12.32 23.49
CA ALA A 139 24.92 -12.43 23.20
C ALA A 139 25.66 -11.70 24.32
N SER A 140 26.17 -12.50 25.27
CA SER A 140 27.19 -12.10 26.25
C SER A 140 28.52 -11.80 25.57
#